data_AF-A0A7W9WRG2-F1
#
_entry.id   AF-A0A7W9WRG2-F1
#
_cell.length_a   1.000
_cell.length_b   1.000
_cell.length_c   1.000
_cell.angle_alpha   90.00
_cell.angle_beta   90.00
_cell.angle_gamma   90.00
#
_symmetry.space_group_name_H-M   'P 1'
#
loop_
_entity.id
_entity.type
_entity.pdbx_description
1 polymer ?
#
loop_
_entity_poly.entity_id
_entity_poly.type
_entity_poly.pdbx_seq_one_letter_code
_entity_poly.pdbx_strand_id
1 'polypeptide(L)'
;MNSTSAPQWQPFLSVFSQELMQNLTPRLLTQLMRGAGSQFARQYTLAGAGTVAEMQDAMNRVWNELGWGVVEIREAQDWLVLTHYHAPLKAVFGADSLAWAGAFLESAYETWMHQLGADSQLRMSTAGPADVSGTMVFLFGR
;
A
#
# COMPACT_ATOMS: atom_id res chain seq x y z
N MET A 1 -24.32 9.50 1.07
CA MET A 1 -24.71 8.11 0.75
C MET A 1 -24.45 7.88 -0.73
N ASN A 2 -23.85 6.72 -1.04
CA ASN A 2 -23.48 6.14 -2.35
C ASN A 2 -22.24 6.78 -3.02
N SER A 3 -21.15 6.08 -3.35
CA SER A 3 -20.93 4.63 -3.50
C SER A 3 -19.43 4.32 -3.39
N THR A 4 -19.04 3.38 -2.52
CA THR A 4 -17.74 2.69 -2.58
C THR A 4 -17.55 2.10 -3.97
N SER A 5 -16.65 2.64 -4.78
CA SER A 5 -16.51 2.40 -6.23
C SER A 5 -15.73 1.12 -6.60
N ALA A 6 -15.68 0.13 -5.71
CA ALA A 6 -15.10 -1.17 -6.00
C ALA A 6 -16.04 -2.24 -6.64
N PRO A 7 -17.39 -2.20 -6.54
CA PRO A 7 -18.20 -3.39 -6.85
C PRO A 7 -18.27 -3.73 -8.34
N GLN A 8 -18.14 -2.73 -9.22
CA GLN A 8 -18.19 -2.98 -10.67
C GLN A 8 -16.90 -3.64 -11.21
N TRP A 9 -15.75 -3.35 -10.60
CA TRP A 9 -14.45 -3.84 -11.06
C TRP A 9 -14.00 -5.11 -10.33
N GLN A 10 -14.54 -5.38 -9.15
CA GLN A 10 -14.13 -6.52 -8.33
C GLN A 10 -14.24 -7.87 -9.06
N PRO A 11 -15.33 -8.21 -9.79
CA PRO A 11 -15.38 -9.48 -10.52
C PRO A 11 -14.28 -9.59 -11.59
N PHE A 12 -14.03 -8.51 -12.33
CA PHE A 12 -12.96 -8.46 -13.34
C PHE A 12 -11.58 -8.61 -12.71
N LEU A 13 -11.28 -7.85 -11.65
CA LEU A 13 -9.98 -7.87 -10.98
C LEU A 13 -9.71 -9.22 -10.30
N SER A 14 -10.74 -9.90 -9.81
CA SER A 14 -10.63 -11.24 -9.23
C SER A 14 -10.30 -12.30 -10.28
N VAL A 15 -10.91 -12.25 -11.47
CA VAL A 15 -10.55 -13.16 -12.57
C VAL A 15 -9.17 -12.82 -13.14
N PHE A 16 -8.87 -11.53 -13.26
CA PHE A 16 -7.56 -11.07 -13.75
C PHE A 16 -6.43 -11.48 -12.80
N SER A 17 -6.62 -11.42 -11.48
CA SER A 17 -5.60 -11.89 -10.53
C SER A 17 -5.36 -13.39 -10.63
N GLN A 18 -6.41 -14.19 -10.88
CA GLN A 18 -6.26 -15.62 -11.12
C GLN A 18 -5.38 -15.87 -12.36
N GLU A 19 -5.62 -15.18 -13.47
CA GLU A 19 -4.80 -15.28 -14.67
C GLU A 19 -3.34 -14.88 -14.41
N LEU A 20 -3.11 -13.79 -13.67
CA LEU A 20 -1.76 -13.39 -13.29
C LEU A 20 -1.07 -14.47 -12.44
N MET A 21 -1.78 -15.07 -11.48
CA MET A 21 -1.24 -16.13 -10.62
C MET A 21 -0.96 -17.43 -11.36
N GLN A 22 -1.73 -17.75 -12.40
CA GLN A 22 -1.47 -18.94 -13.24
C GLN A 22 -0.24 -18.76 -14.13
N ASN A 23 0.03 -17.53 -14.58
CA ASN A 23 1.04 -17.27 -15.60
C ASN A 23 2.34 -16.65 -15.06
N LEU A 24 2.33 -16.06 -13.86
CA LEU A 24 3.48 -15.37 -13.27
C LEU A 24 3.94 -16.05 -11.99
N THR A 25 5.25 -16.04 -11.79
CA THR A 25 5.83 -16.46 -10.50
C THR A 25 5.49 -15.44 -9.41
N PRO A 26 5.46 -15.85 -8.11
CA PRO A 26 5.25 -14.92 -7.00
C PRO A 26 6.23 -13.74 -7.01
N ARG A 27 7.49 -13.97 -7.40
CA ARG A 27 8.49 -12.90 -7.54
C ARG A 27 8.08 -11.84 -8.56
N LEU A 28 7.60 -12.28 -9.74
CA LEU A 28 7.15 -11.38 -10.80
C LEU A 28 5.88 -10.62 -10.40
N LEU A 29 4.95 -11.26 -9.70
CA LEU A 29 3.75 -10.61 -9.14
C LEU A 29 4.13 -9.50 -8.17
N THR A 30 5.03 -9.78 -7.22
CA THR A 30 5.53 -8.77 -6.27
C THR A 30 6.23 -7.61 -7.00
N GLN A 31 7.05 -7.89 -8.02
CA GLN A 31 7.70 -6.85 -8.82
C GLN A 31 6.69 -5.97 -9.58
N LEU A 32 5.66 -6.59 -10.17
CA LEU A 32 4.57 -5.88 -10.82
C LEU A 32 3.86 -4.94 -9.85
N MET A 33 3.52 -5.43 -8.65
CA MET A 33 2.84 -4.63 -7.63
C MET A 33 3.70 -3.49 -7.09
N ARG A 34 5.00 -3.70 -6.90
CA ARG A 34 5.92 -2.60 -6.54
C ARG A 34 5.96 -1.52 -7.62
N GLY A 35 6.10 -1.93 -8.88
CA GLY A 35 6.07 -1.01 -10.02
C GLY A 35 4.79 -0.18 -10.06
N ALA A 36 3.64 -0.84 -9.87
CA ALA A 36 2.34 -0.18 -9.80
C ALA A 36 2.23 0.78 -8.60
N GLY A 37 2.68 0.38 -7.41
CA GLY A 37 2.66 1.22 -6.22
C GLY A 37 3.51 2.48 -6.36
N SER A 38 4.73 2.36 -6.89
CA SER A 38 5.59 3.53 -7.14
C SER A 38 5.05 4.43 -8.25
N GLN A 39 4.45 3.87 -9.30
CA GLN A 39 3.80 4.67 -10.34
C GLN A 39 2.59 5.42 -9.78
N PHE A 40 1.77 4.74 -8.99
CA PHE A 40 0.63 5.33 -8.29
C PHE A 40 1.07 6.50 -7.40
N ALA A 41 2.08 6.32 -6.55
CA ALA A 41 2.56 7.39 -5.67
C ALA A 41 3.15 8.60 -6.43
N ARG A 42 3.71 8.40 -7.62
CA ARG A 42 4.13 9.51 -8.50
C ARG A 42 2.96 10.25 -9.14
N GLN A 43 1.83 9.57 -9.36
CA GLN A 43 0.62 10.19 -9.90
C GLN A 43 -0.20 10.89 -8.82
N TYR A 44 -0.28 10.31 -7.62
CA TYR A 44 -0.97 10.86 -6.46
C TYR A 44 0.06 11.46 -5.49
N THR A 45 0.67 12.56 -5.89
CA THR A 45 1.68 13.24 -5.06
C THR A 45 1.06 13.79 -3.80
N LEU A 46 1.73 13.61 -2.66
CA LEU A 46 1.29 14.20 -1.40
C LEU A 46 1.58 15.70 -1.38
N ALA A 47 0.70 16.47 -0.73
CA ALA A 47 1.08 17.80 -0.29
C ALA A 47 2.25 17.71 0.69
N GLY A 48 3.12 18.72 0.71
CA GLY A 48 4.25 18.76 1.64
C GLY A 48 3.79 18.60 3.09
N ALA A 49 4.54 17.81 3.86
CA ALA A 49 4.31 17.55 5.27
C ALA A 49 5.61 17.80 6.05
N GLY A 50 5.54 18.60 7.10
CA GLY A 50 6.67 18.92 7.98
C GLY A 50 6.72 18.08 9.26
N THR A 51 5.65 17.34 9.56
CA THR A 51 5.55 16.46 10.72
C THR A 51 5.00 15.08 10.35
N VAL A 52 5.22 14.08 11.22
CA VAL A 52 4.66 12.72 11.05
C VAL A 52 3.12 12.74 11.02
N ALA A 53 2.49 13.61 11.83
CA ALA A 53 1.04 13.75 11.83
C ALA A 53 0.52 14.30 10.48
N GLU A 54 1.17 15.34 9.93
CA GLU A 54 0.80 15.89 8.62
C GLU A 54 1.02 14.89 7.48
N MET A 55 2.07 14.06 7.59
CA MET A 55 2.33 12.98 6.64
C MET A 55 1.21 11.94 6.66
N GLN A 56 0.80 11.50 7.85
CA GLN A 56 -0.33 10.60 8.02
C GLN A 56 -1.61 11.19 7.41
N ASP A 57 -1.90 12.47 7.67
CA ASP A 57 -3.07 13.15 7.13
C ASP A 57 -3.01 13.30 5.60
N ALA A 58 -1.83 13.56 5.04
CA ALA A 58 -1.62 13.61 3.60
C ALA A 58 -1.88 12.25 2.94
N MET A 59 -1.32 11.16 3.48
CA MET A 59 -1.54 9.80 2.97
C MET A 59 -3.01 9.39 3.09
N ASN A 60 -3.65 9.67 4.23
CA ASN A 60 -5.04 9.31 4.47
C ASN A 60 -6.02 10.09 3.60
N ARG A 61 -5.70 11.31 3.18
CA ARG A 61 -6.52 12.02 2.17
C ARG A 61 -6.60 11.22 0.88
N VAL A 62 -5.47 10.74 0.36
CA VAL A 62 -5.44 9.90 -0.86
C VAL A 62 -6.23 8.61 -0.66
N TRP A 63 -6.03 7.91 0.46
CA TRP A 63 -6.73 6.65 0.72
C TRP A 63 -8.23 6.81 0.94
N ASN A 64 -8.65 7.87 1.62
CA ASN A 64 -10.07 8.15 1.83
C ASN A 64 -10.79 8.47 0.51
N GLU A 65 -10.16 9.23 -0.39
CA GLU A 65 -10.71 9.53 -1.72
C GLU A 65 -10.94 8.27 -2.56
N LEU A 66 -10.09 7.27 -2.39
CA LEU A 66 -10.18 6.00 -3.13
C LEU A 66 -11.01 4.93 -2.39
N GLY A 67 -11.31 5.14 -1.11
CA GLY A 67 -11.89 4.10 -0.25
C GLY A 67 -10.92 2.93 0.01
N TRP A 68 -9.63 3.22 0.12
CA TRP A 68 -8.55 2.23 0.27
C TRP A 68 -8.10 1.99 1.71
N GLY A 69 -8.89 2.42 2.69
CA GLY A 69 -8.58 2.25 4.10
C GLY A 69 -7.86 3.44 4.70
N VAL A 70 -7.11 3.20 5.78
CA VAL A 70 -6.44 4.24 6.56
C VAL A 70 -5.08 3.75 7.04
N VAL A 71 -4.10 4.65 7.10
CA VAL A 71 -2.78 4.41 7.67
C VAL A 71 -2.62 5.16 8.98
N GLU A 72 -1.99 4.49 9.94
CA GLU A 72 -1.50 5.09 11.17
C GLU A 72 0.03 5.06 11.15
N ILE A 73 0.67 6.18 11.49
CA ILE A 73 2.14 6.30 11.54
C ILE A 73 2.57 6.52 12.98
N ARG A 74 3.50 5.69 13.45
CA ARG A 74 4.10 5.80 14.79
C ARG A 74 5.62 5.87 14.69
N GLU A 75 6.20 6.77 15.48
CA GLU A 75 7.65 6.81 15.69
C GLU A 75 8.06 5.70 16.65
N ALA A 76 9.02 4.88 16.22
CA ALA A 76 9.78 3.95 17.05
C ALA A 76 11.28 4.29 16.91
N GLN A 77 12.13 3.79 17.82
CA GLN A 77 13.54 4.20 17.92
C GLN A 77 14.26 4.30 16.56
N ASP A 78 14.28 3.21 15.79
CA ASP A 78 15.00 3.14 14.51
C ASP A 78 14.07 3.15 13.29
N TRP A 79 12.76 3.30 13.50
CA TRP A 79 11.75 3.07 12.47
C TRP A 79 10.59 4.05 12.55
N LEU A 80 10.08 4.48 11.40
CA LEU A 80 8.69 4.88 11.28
C LEU A 80 7.86 3.65 10.97
N VAL A 81 6.89 3.34 11.84
CA VAL A 81 6.00 2.20 11.69
C VAL A 81 4.70 2.67 11.07
N LEU A 82 4.37 2.15 9.90
CA LEU A 82 3.13 2.44 9.18
C LEU A 82 2.22 1.22 9.29
N THR A 83 1.08 1.36 9.98
CA THR A 83 0.05 0.32 10.04
C THR A 83 -1.11 0.72 9.15
N HIS A 84 -1.38 -0.08 8.11
CA HIS A 84 -2.46 0.19 7.17
C HIS A 84 -3.61 -0.80 7.40
N TYR A 85 -4.79 -0.24 7.62
CA TYR A 85 -6.02 -0.94 7.95
C TYR A 85 -7.02 -0.87 6.81
N HIS A 86 -7.78 -1.95 6.62
CA HIS A 86 -8.93 -2.00 5.70
C HIS A 86 -8.59 -1.82 4.21
N ALA A 87 -7.39 -2.22 3.78
CA ALA A 87 -7.08 -2.26 2.35
C ALA A 87 -8.03 -3.22 1.61
N PRO A 88 -8.58 -2.85 0.45
CA PRO A 88 -9.50 -3.70 -0.30
C PRO A 88 -8.79 -4.86 -1.04
N LEU A 89 -7.48 -5.04 -0.86
CA LEU A 89 -6.65 -6.00 -1.62
C LEU A 89 -7.18 -7.43 -1.55
N LYS A 90 -7.49 -7.92 -0.35
CA LYS A 90 -8.03 -9.28 -0.14
C LYS A 90 -9.38 -9.47 -0.82
N ALA A 91 -10.25 -8.46 -0.74
CA ALA A 91 -11.58 -8.49 -1.34
C ALA A 91 -11.54 -8.44 -2.87
N VAL A 92 -10.56 -7.71 -3.42
CA VAL A 92 -10.40 -7.47 -4.86
C VAL A 92 -9.65 -8.59 -5.56
N PHE A 93 -8.54 -9.06 -4.98
CA PHE A 93 -7.63 -10.01 -5.62
C PHE A 93 -7.73 -11.45 -5.10
N GLY A 94 -8.48 -11.68 -4.01
CA GLY A 94 -8.68 -13.00 -3.39
C GLY A 94 -7.83 -13.23 -2.14
N ALA A 95 -8.10 -14.31 -1.40
CA ALA A 95 -7.48 -14.59 -0.11
C ALA A 95 -5.95 -14.76 -0.18
N ASP A 96 -5.46 -15.40 -1.24
CA ASP A 96 -4.04 -15.69 -1.43
C ASP A 96 -3.24 -14.49 -1.98
N SER A 97 -3.92 -13.37 -2.27
CA SER A 97 -3.30 -12.20 -2.87
C SER A 97 -2.38 -11.44 -1.94
N LEU A 98 -2.61 -11.51 -0.62
CA LEU A 98 -1.92 -10.66 0.36
C LEU A 98 -0.41 -10.90 0.39
N ALA A 99 0.06 -12.06 -0.04
CA ALA A 99 1.48 -12.40 -0.12
C ALA A 99 2.27 -11.56 -1.16
N TRP A 100 1.58 -10.95 -2.14
CA TRP A 100 2.22 -10.16 -3.20
C TRP A 100 1.54 -8.79 -3.41
N ALA A 101 0.23 -8.69 -3.18
CA ALA A 101 -0.54 -7.47 -3.36
C ALA A 101 -0.12 -6.35 -2.40
N GLY A 102 0.31 -6.71 -1.17
CA GLY A 102 0.80 -5.73 -0.19
C GLY A 102 2.02 -4.94 -0.65
N ALA A 103 2.79 -5.48 -1.61
CA ALA A 103 3.94 -4.79 -2.18
C ALA A 103 3.56 -3.51 -2.96
N PHE A 104 2.29 -3.37 -3.37
CA PHE A 104 1.77 -2.11 -3.89
C PHE A 104 1.82 -1.01 -2.82
N LEU A 105 1.28 -1.27 -1.63
CA LEU A 105 1.25 -0.30 -0.54
C LEU A 105 2.66 -0.01 -0.04
N GLU A 106 3.49 -1.04 0.13
CA GLU A 106 4.90 -0.89 0.52
C GLU A 106 5.64 0.09 -0.40
N SER A 107 5.51 -0.11 -1.72
CA SER A 107 6.19 0.72 -2.73
C SER A 107 5.58 2.12 -2.85
N ALA A 108 4.25 2.25 -2.66
CA ALA A 108 3.60 3.55 -2.63
C ALA A 108 4.11 4.39 -1.43
N TYR A 109 4.16 3.78 -0.24
CA TYR A 109 4.70 4.47 0.93
C TYR A 109 6.17 4.83 0.77
N GLU A 110 7.04 3.90 0.36
CA GLU A 110 8.46 4.21 0.14
C GLU A 110 8.63 5.40 -0.82
N THR A 111 7.87 5.40 -1.91
CA THR A 111 7.93 6.47 -2.92
C THR A 111 7.49 7.80 -2.34
N TRP A 112 6.41 7.83 -1.55
CA TRP A 112 5.97 9.05 -0.86
C TRP A 112 6.96 9.53 0.19
N MET A 113 7.57 8.64 0.97
CA MET A 113 8.61 9.02 1.94
C MET A 113 9.76 9.76 1.25
N HIS A 114 10.24 9.23 0.12
CA HIS A 114 11.29 9.89 -0.65
C HIS A 114 10.84 11.22 -1.29
N GLN A 115 9.60 11.31 -1.77
CA GLN A 115 9.05 12.58 -2.28
C GLN A 115 8.94 13.66 -1.19
N LEU A 116 8.68 13.24 0.06
CA LEU A 116 8.67 14.12 1.24
C LEU A 116 10.09 14.43 1.77
N GLY A 117 11.14 13.95 1.11
CA GLY A 117 12.52 14.31 1.40
C GLY A 117 13.28 13.32 2.29
N ALA A 118 12.75 12.12 2.52
CA ALA A 118 13.49 11.08 3.25
C ALA A 118 14.74 10.64 2.49
N ASP A 119 15.82 10.37 3.25
CA ASP A 119 17.11 9.91 2.71
C ASP A 119 16.94 8.70 1.78
N SER A 120 17.62 8.72 0.63
CA SER A 120 17.55 7.71 -0.41
C SER A 120 18.15 6.36 -0.02
N GLN A 121 18.75 6.23 1.16
CA GLN A 121 19.18 4.96 1.76
C GLN A 121 18.10 4.28 2.59
N LEU A 122 17.10 5.02 3.08
CA LEU A 122 16.00 4.44 3.87
C LEU A 122 15.06 3.64 2.97
N ARG A 123 14.59 2.50 3.46
CA ARG A 123 13.71 1.60 2.72
C ARG A 123 12.45 1.32 3.49
N MET A 124 11.38 1.03 2.77
CA MET A 124 10.19 0.41 3.32
C MET A 124 10.35 -1.10 3.27
N SER A 125 9.96 -1.77 4.34
CA SER A 125 9.87 -3.23 4.41
C SER A 125 8.58 -3.64 5.10
N THR A 126 8.07 -4.84 4.80
CA THR A 126 6.95 -5.40 5.56
C THR A 126 7.46 -6.01 6.87
N ALA A 127 6.79 -5.72 7.99
CA ALA A 127 7.13 -6.31 9.29
C ALA A 127 6.74 -7.80 9.39
N GLY A 128 5.85 -8.25 8.51
CA GLY A 128 5.35 -9.61 8.47
C GLY A 128 4.22 -9.80 7.45
N PRO A 129 3.58 -10.97 7.43
CA PRO A 129 2.34 -11.16 6.66
C PRO A 129 1.22 -10.30 7.23
N ALA A 130 0.25 -9.95 6.39
CA ALA A 130 -0.98 -9.30 6.84
C ALA A 130 -1.72 -10.19 7.86
N ASP A 131 -2.39 -9.57 8.84
CA ASP A 131 -3.18 -10.31 9.81
C ASP A 131 -4.50 -10.84 9.21
N VAL A 132 -5.30 -11.53 10.03
CA VAL A 132 -6.59 -12.10 9.60
C VAL A 132 -7.58 -11.05 9.05
N SER A 133 -7.47 -9.81 9.53
CA SER A 133 -8.28 -8.67 9.09
C SER A 133 -7.74 -8.02 7.80
N GLY A 134 -6.54 -8.39 7.38
CA GLY A 134 -5.84 -7.79 6.24
C GLY A 134 -5.03 -6.55 6.61
N THR A 135 -4.82 -6.29 7.90
CA THR A 135 -3.95 -5.21 8.37
C THR A 135 -2.51 -5.54 8.03
N MET A 136 -1.80 -4.57 7.45
CA MET A 136 -0.39 -4.69 7.07
C MET A 136 0.44 -3.68 7.85
N VAL A 137 1.61 -4.11 8.32
CA VAL A 137 2.55 -3.27 9.05
C VAL A 137 3.82 -3.13 8.22
N PHE A 138 4.24 -1.90 7.98
CA PHE A 138 5.45 -1.56 7.26
C PHE A 138 6.41 -0.78 8.16
N LEU A 139 7.71 -0.99 7.94
CA LEU A 139 8.79 -0.35 8.67
C LEU A 139 9.61 0.47 7.68
N PHE A 140 9.74 1.77 7.96
CA PHE A 140 10.59 2.67 7.20
C PHE A 140 11.83 3.04 8.00
N GLY A 141 13.00 2.65 7.51
CA GLY A 141 14.28 2.76 8.22
C GLY A 141 15.43 2.13 7.44
N ARG A 142 16.53 1.79 8.13
CA ARG A 142 17.74 1.18 7.53
C ARG A 142 17.78 -0.33 7.64
#